data_AF-A0A924KU35-F1
#
_entry.id   AF-A0A924KU35-F1
#
_cell.length_a   1.000
_cell.length_b   1.000
_cell.length_c   1.000
_cell.angle_alpha   90.00
_cell.angle_beta   90.00
_cell.angle_gamma   90.00
#
_symmetry.space_group_name_H-M   'P 1'
#
loop_
_entity.id
_entity.type
_entity.pdbx_description
1 polymer ?
#
loop_
_entity_poly.entity_id
_entity_poly.type
_entity_poly.pdbx_seq_one_letter_code
_entity_poly.pdbx_strand_id
1 'polypeptide(L)'
;MNEQQFAALAAQGYNRIPVTLETFADLDTPLSIYLKLANKPFSYLLESVIGGERFGRYSIIGLPAHEWLRVNGRECAIVRARAGGQTETLEHVFVTDPLVFVEKYRKRFNAAPIEGALRFAGGLAGYFGYDTVRYIEHKLELDEHALKKDLIGTPDILLMLSDELAVVDNLSGKLHLIVYADPAKPNA
;
A
#
# COMPACT_ATOMS: atom_id res chain seq x y z
N MET A 1 -4.53 -11.78 18.50
CA MET A 1 -4.14 -13.05 17.86
C MET A 1 -3.14 -13.76 18.74
N ASN A 2 -3.25 -15.07 18.92
CA ASN A 2 -2.23 -15.87 19.62
C ASN A 2 -1.40 -16.71 18.61
N GLU A 3 -0.29 -17.29 19.07
CA GLU A 3 0.63 -18.07 18.22
C GLU A 3 -0.05 -19.26 17.53
N GLN A 4 -0.99 -19.94 18.20
CA GLN A 4 -1.72 -21.08 17.62
C GLN A 4 -2.62 -20.64 16.45
N GLN A 5 -3.34 -19.53 16.61
CA GLN A 5 -4.16 -18.94 15.55
C GLN A 5 -3.29 -18.50 14.35
N PHE A 6 -2.15 -17.90 14.64
CA PHE A 6 -1.17 -17.49 13.61
C PHE A 6 -0.67 -18.71 12.82
N ALA A 7 -0.20 -19.74 13.52
CA ALA A 7 0.27 -20.98 12.89
C ALA A 7 -0.83 -21.68 12.07
N ALA A 8 -2.08 -21.65 12.55
CA ALA A 8 -3.21 -22.21 11.81
C ALA A 8 -3.51 -21.44 10.51
N LEU A 9 -3.38 -20.12 10.49
CA LEU A 9 -3.52 -19.30 9.28
C LEU A 9 -2.35 -19.55 8.31
N ALA A 10 -1.12 -19.66 8.84
CA ALA A 10 0.05 -20.00 8.02
C ALA A 10 -0.12 -21.37 7.35
N ALA A 11 -0.61 -22.37 8.09
CA ALA A 11 -0.89 -23.72 7.57
C ALA A 11 -1.99 -23.74 6.49
N GLN A 12 -2.88 -22.75 6.47
CA GLN A 12 -3.89 -22.56 5.41
C GLN A 12 -3.30 -21.92 4.13
N GLY A 13 -2.01 -21.56 4.13
CA GLY A 13 -1.31 -20.99 2.98
C GLY A 13 -1.38 -19.47 2.89
N TYR A 14 -1.81 -18.78 3.96
CA TYR A 14 -1.68 -17.32 4.03
C TYR A 14 -0.22 -16.93 4.24
N ASN A 15 0.26 -15.96 3.45
CA ASN A 15 1.63 -15.43 3.55
C ASN A 15 1.68 -13.99 4.06
N ARG A 16 0.52 -13.41 4.37
CA ARG A 16 0.39 -12.11 5.05
C ARG A 16 -0.68 -12.28 6.12
N ILE A 17 -0.29 -12.30 7.39
CA ILE A 17 -1.21 -12.54 8.51
C ILE A 17 -1.27 -11.28 9.39
N PRO A 18 -2.45 -10.66 9.58
CA PRO A 18 -2.57 -9.43 10.33
C PRO A 18 -2.43 -9.68 11.84
N VAL A 19 -1.43 -9.06 12.44
CA VAL A 19 -1.29 -8.91 13.89
C VAL A 19 -1.80 -7.52 14.25
N THR A 20 -2.81 -7.46 15.11
CA THR A 20 -3.52 -6.22 15.43
C THR A 20 -3.39 -5.86 16.90
N LEU A 21 -3.30 -4.56 17.17
CA LEU A 21 -3.38 -3.97 18.50
C LEU A 21 -4.41 -2.83 18.46
N GLU A 22 -5.35 -2.84 19.40
CA GLU A 22 -6.35 -1.78 19.57
C GLU A 22 -6.00 -0.94 20.79
N THR A 23 -6.06 0.38 20.66
CA THR A 23 -5.86 1.34 21.75
C THR A 23 -6.76 2.57 21.57
N PHE A 24 -6.79 3.44 22.57
CA PHE A 24 -7.49 4.72 22.52
C PHE A 24 -6.67 5.79 21.79
N ALA A 25 -7.35 6.66 21.05
CA ALA A 25 -6.77 7.77 20.29
C ALA A 25 -7.12 9.15 20.89
N ASP A 26 -7.56 9.20 22.14
CA ASP A 26 -8.24 10.35 22.75
C ASP A 26 -7.42 11.65 22.77
N LEU A 27 -6.08 11.54 22.75
CA LEU A 27 -5.14 12.67 22.81
C LEU A 27 -4.51 13.00 21.45
N ASP A 28 -4.83 12.24 20.40
CA ASP A 28 -4.14 12.29 19.13
C ASP A 28 -5.13 12.42 17.96
N THR A 29 -4.82 13.31 17.02
CA THR A 29 -5.55 13.42 15.76
C THR A 29 -4.90 12.50 14.72
N PRO A 30 -5.61 12.11 13.65
CA PRO A 30 -4.99 11.37 12.55
C PRO A 30 -3.70 12.03 12.02
N LEU A 31 -3.69 13.36 11.94
CA LEU A 31 -2.51 14.11 11.53
C LEU A 31 -1.36 14.00 12.56
N SER A 32 -1.63 14.12 13.86
CA SER A 32 -0.56 13.96 14.87
C SER A 32 -0.01 12.54 14.88
N ILE A 33 -0.85 11.52 14.65
CA ILE A 33 -0.42 10.12 14.52
C ILE A 33 0.46 9.96 13.28
N TYR A 34 0.07 10.51 12.12
CA TYR A 34 0.89 10.47 10.91
C TYR A 34 2.28 11.10 11.15
N LEU A 35 2.33 12.26 11.80
CA LEU A 35 3.58 12.94 12.12
C LEU A 35 4.48 12.11 13.05
N LYS A 36 3.91 11.39 14.01
CA LYS A 36 4.64 10.55 14.97
C LYS A 36 5.13 9.24 14.36
N LEU A 37 4.31 8.57 13.56
CA LEU A 37 4.55 7.19 13.12
C LEU A 37 5.04 7.07 11.68
N ALA A 38 4.61 7.96 10.79
CA ALA A 38 4.63 7.70 9.36
C ALA A 38 5.41 8.73 8.51
N ASN A 39 5.63 9.96 8.98
CA ASN A 39 6.17 11.09 8.21
C ASN A 39 7.59 10.88 7.62
N LYS A 40 7.71 10.03 6.59
CA LYS A 40 8.91 9.59 5.86
C LYS A 40 8.49 9.20 4.43
N PRO A 41 9.44 9.04 3.47
CA PRO A 41 9.09 8.57 2.12
C PRO A 41 8.30 7.25 2.14
N PHE A 42 7.40 7.10 1.16
CA PHE A 42 6.54 5.92 0.98
C PHE A 42 5.55 5.65 2.13
N SER A 43 5.13 6.70 2.84
CA SER A 43 3.98 6.66 3.73
C SER A 43 2.83 7.49 3.20
N TYR A 44 1.66 7.38 3.83
CA TYR A 44 0.48 8.14 3.41
C TYR A 44 -0.52 8.37 4.54
N LEU A 45 -1.37 9.36 4.35
CA LEU A 45 -2.57 9.63 5.15
C LEU A 45 -3.76 9.77 4.19
N LEU A 46 -4.78 8.94 4.38
CA LEU A 46 -6.05 8.99 3.65
C LEU A 46 -7.16 9.38 4.62
N GLU A 47 -7.78 10.52 4.36
CA GLU A 47 -8.96 10.99 5.07
C GLU A 47 -10.11 11.16 4.09
N SER A 48 -11.30 10.73 4.50
CA SER A 48 -12.52 10.96 3.74
C SER A 48 -13.24 12.17 4.33
N VAL A 49 -13.87 12.99 3.49
CA VAL A 49 -14.81 14.02 3.93
C VAL A 49 -16.13 13.78 3.22
N ILE A 50 -17.21 13.62 3.97
CA ILE A 50 -18.57 13.46 3.46
C ILE A 50 -19.22 14.84 3.41
N GLY A 51 -19.61 15.28 2.20
CA GLY A 51 -20.34 16.54 1.99
C GLY A 51 -19.54 17.81 2.30
N GLY A 52 -18.20 17.74 2.35
CA GLY A 52 -17.32 18.89 2.60
C GLY A 52 -17.20 19.33 4.07
N GLU A 53 -18.02 18.79 4.98
CA GLU A 53 -18.10 19.28 6.36
C GLU A 53 -17.88 18.20 7.44
N ARG A 54 -18.10 16.91 7.13
CA ARG A 54 -17.93 15.82 8.11
C ARG A 54 -16.81 14.89 7.70
N PHE A 55 -15.84 14.70 8.58
CA PHE A 55 -14.86 13.64 8.41
C PHE A 55 -15.56 12.27 8.33
N GLY A 56 -15.07 11.44 7.42
CA GLY A 56 -15.43 10.04 7.35
C GLY A 56 -15.04 9.33 8.64
N ARG A 57 -15.70 8.21 8.90
CA ARG A 57 -15.48 7.44 10.13
C ARG A 57 -14.02 7.03 10.31
N TYR A 58 -13.32 6.72 9.22
CA TYR A 58 -11.95 6.21 9.27
C TYR A 58 -10.96 7.17 8.62
N SER A 59 -9.86 7.41 9.32
CA SER A 59 -8.63 7.96 8.75
C SER A 59 -7.59 6.84 8.71
N ILE A 60 -6.95 6.63 7.55
CA ILE A 60 -6.03 5.51 7.32
C ILE A 60 -4.63 6.06 7.12
N ILE A 61 -3.70 5.58 7.93
CA ILE A 61 -2.28 5.93 7.86
C ILE A 61 -1.51 4.67 7.47
N GLY A 62 -0.84 4.71 6.33
CA GLY A 62 0.16 3.72 5.98
C GLY A 62 1.51 4.15 6.51
N LEU A 63 2.17 3.27 7.27
CA LEU A 63 3.55 3.49 7.67
C LEU A 63 4.49 3.40 6.45
N PRO A 64 5.75 3.84 6.56
CA PRO A 64 6.68 3.86 5.43
C PRO A 64 6.87 2.46 4.85
N ALA A 65 6.37 2.24 3.64
CA ALA A 65 6.40 0.94 3.01
C ALA A 65 7.85 0.51 2.72
N HIS A 66 8.14 -0.76 3.00
CA HIS A 66 9.45 -1.33 2.72
C HIS A 66 9.60 -1.79 1.26
N GLU A 67 8.49 -1.97 0.54
CA GLU A 67 8.49 -2.45 -0.84
C GLU A 67 7.41 -1.74 -1.65
N TRP A 68 7.72 -1.41 -2.89
CA TRP A 68 6.78 -0.81 -3.83
C TRP A 68 7.08 -1.25 -5.25
N LEU A 69 6.06 -1.25 -6.08
CA LEU A 69 6.18 -1.40 -7.52
C LEU A 69 6.13 -0.03 -8.19
N ARG A 70 6.88 0.13 -9.28
CA ARG A 70 6.83 1.31 -10.16
C ARG A 70 6.74 0.88 -11.62
N VAL A 71 6.01 1.66 -12.41
CA VAL A 71 5.86 1.50 -13.85
C VAL A 71 6.17 2.82 -14.53
N ASN A 72 7.05 2.79 -15.53
CA ASN A 72 7.39 3.90 -16.40
C ASN A 72 7.29 3.40 -17.85
N GLY A 73 6.19 3.69 -18.54
CA GLY A 73 5.88 3.10 -19.83
C GLY A 73 5.84 1.57 -19.75
N ARG A 74 6.75 0.93 -20.48
CA ARG A 74 6.89 -0.54 -20.50
C ARG A 74 7.95 -1.07 -19.54
N GLU A 75 8.65 -0.18 -18.84
CA GLU A 75 9.64 -0.52 -17.82
C GLU A 75 8.95 -0.68 -16.46
N CYS A 76 9.05 -1.86 -15.87
CA CYS A 76 8.44 -2.19 -14.59
C CYS A 76 9.52 -2.63 -13.61
N ALA A 77 9.39 -2.21 -12.34
CA ALA A 77 10.30 -2.62 -11.29
C ALA A 77 9.61 -2.84 -9.95
N ILE A 78 10.14 -3.78 -9.16
CA ILE A 78 9.85 -3.90 -7.72
C ILE A 78 11.08 -3.44 -6.97
N VAL A 79 10.88 -2.51 -6.05
CA VAL A 79 11.94 -1.86 -5.29
C VAL A 79 11.70 -2.06 -3.82
N ARG A 80 12.77 -2.33 -3.06
CA ARG A 80 12.75 -2.50 -1.61
C ARG A 80 13.67 -1.52 -0.93
N ALA A 81 13.20 -0.91 0.16
CA ALA A 81 14.01 -0.08 1.03
C ALA A 81 15.05 -0.91 1.80
N ARG A 82 16.25 -0.35 1.96
CA ARG A 82 17.35 -0.89 2.75
C ARG A 82 17.76 0.12 3.82
N ALA A 83 18.60 -0.32 4.76
CA ALA A 83 19.10 0.53 5.82
C ALA A 83 19.82 1.78 5.26
N GLY A 84 19.73 2.90 5.98
CA GLY A 84 20.38 4.15 5.57
C GLY A 84 19.73 4.85 4.37
N GLY A 85 18.47 4.54 4.05
CA GLY A 85 17.75 5.19 2.94
C GLY A 85 18.13 4.67 1.56
N GLN A 86 18.90 3.60 1.48
CA GLN A 86 19.23 2.94 0.22
C GLN A 86 18.02 2.16 -0.32
N THR A 87 18.04 1.86 -1.61
CA THR A 87 17.04 1.01 -2.25
C THR A 87 17.70 -0.10 -3.04
N GLU A 88 17.01 -1.23 -3.14
CA GLU A 88 17.42 -2.38 -3.93
C GLU A 88 16.30 -2.68 -4.93
N THR A 89 16.68 -2.96 -6.18
CA THR A 89 15.73 -3.42 -7.19
C THR A 89 15.65 -4.95 -7.13
N LEU A 90 14.50 -5.48 -6.72
CA LEU A 90 14.27 -6.92 -6.61
C LEU A 90 13.93 -7.55 -7.97
N GLU A 91 13.29 -6.78 -8.84
CA GLU A 91 12.85 -7.20 -10.16
C GLU A 91 12.85 -5.99 -11.08
N HIS A 92 13.31 -6.17 -12.32
CA HIS A 92 13.33 -5.15 -13.35
C HIS A 92 13.09 -5.81 -14.70
N VAL A 93 12.03 -5.40 -15.39
CA VAL A 93 11.59 -6.04 -16.62
C VAL A 93 10.95 -5.04 -17.58
N PHE A 94 11.13 -5.28 -18.87
CA PHE A 94 10.32 -4.65 -19.91
C PHE A 94 9.16 -5.58 -20.29
N VAL A 95 7.93 -5.07 -20.27
CA VAL A 95 6.72 -5.88 -20.49
C VAL A 95 5.83 -5.31 -21.59
N THR A 96 5.05 -6.19 -22.23
CA THR A 96 4.04 -5.77 -23.21
C THR A 96 2.79 -5.19 -22.53
N ASP A 97 2.47 -5.61 -21.32
CA ASP A 97 1.32 -5.07 -20.59
C ASP A 97 1.72 -4.82 -19.11
N PRO A 98 1.91 -3.55 -18.72
CA PRO A 98 2.22 -3.20 -17.34
C PRO A 98 1.11 -3.55 -16.33
N LEU A 99 -0.15 -3.59 -16.75
CA LEU A 99 -1.26 -3.96 -15.87
C LEU A 99 -1.21 -5.45 -15.51
N VAL A 100 -0.77 -6.31 -16.44
CA VAL A 100 -0.48 -7.73 -16.15
C VAL A 100 0.67 -7.87 -15.16
N PHE A 101 1.69 -7.01 -15.23
CA PHE A 101 2.76 -6.99 -14.24
C PHE A 101 2.23 -6.65 -12.84
N VAL A 102 1.41 -5.61 -12.72
CA VAL A 102 0.74 -5.23 -11.45
C VAL A 102 -0.10 -6.39 -10.92
N GLU A 103 -0.88 -7.06 -11.78
CA GLU A 103 -1.71 -8.19 -11.36
C GLU A 103 -0.87 -9.38 -10.87
N LYS A 104 0.22 -9.71 -11.56
CA LYS A 104 1.16 -10.75 -11.15
C LYS A 104 1.80 -10.43 -9.80
N TYR A 105 2.17 -9.18 -9.55
CA TYR A 105 2.70 -8.76 -8.27
C TYR A 105 1.64 -8.89 -7.15
N ARG A 106 0.41 -8.40 -7.37
CA ARG A 106 -0.70 -8.57 -6.42
C ARG A 106 -0.95 -10.03 -6.05
N LYS A 107 -0.89 -10.95 -7.03
CA LYS A 107 -1.08 -12.40 -6.82
C LYS A 107 0.00 -13.06 -5.96
N ARG A 108 1.12 -12.39 -5.66
CA ARG A 108 2.16 -12.90 -4.73
C ARG A 108 1.68 -12.90 -3.28
N PHE A 109 0.66 -12.10 -2.96
CA PHE A 109 0.18 -11.95 -1.59
C PHE A 109 -1.16 -12.66 -1.41
N ASN A 110 -1.18 -13.59 -0.46
CA ASN A 110 -2.38 -14.24 0.05
C ASN A 110 -2.56 -13.80 1.50
N ALA A 111 -3.34 -12.74 1.70
CA ALA A 111 -3.55 -12.15 3.01
C ALA A 111 -4.70 -12.83 3.76
N ALA A 112 -4.47 -13.17 5.02
CA ALA A 112 -5.52 -13.66 5.90
C ALA A 112 -6.55 -12.55 6.16
N PRO A 113 -7.85 -12.89 6.27
CA PRO A 113 -8.88 -11.90 6.55
C PRO A 113 -8.64 -11.26 7.92
N ILE A 114 -8.93 -9.96 8.01
CA ILE A 114 -9.00 -9.24 9.28
C ILE A 114 -10.43 -9.32 9.83
N GLU A 115 -10.58 -9.62 11.11
CA GLU A 115 -11.87 -9.57 11.78
C GLU A 115 -12.27 -8.10 12.07
N GLY A 116 -13.56 -7.78 11.96
CA GLY A 116 -14.10 -6.48 12.36
C GLY A 116 -14.53 -5.56 11.21
N ALA A 117 -14.75 -4.28 11.54
CA ALA A 117 -15.39 -3.29 10.65
C ALA A 117 -14.40 -2.45 9.83
N LEU A 118 -13.11 -2.79 9.85
CA LEU A 118 -12.06 -2.09 9.12
C LEU A 118 -12.21 -2.36 7.62
N ARG A 119 -12.67 -1.34 6.88
CA ARG A 119 -12.95 -1.46 5.44
C ARG A 119 -11.69 -1.56 4.58
N PHE A 120 -10.58 -1.01 5.07
CA PHE A 120 -9.27 -1.13 4.48
C PHE A 120 -8.27 -1.38 5.60
N ALA A 121 -7.49 -2.43 5.44
CA ALA A 121 -6.54 -2.87 6.44
C ALA A 121 -5.23 -3.28 5.78
N GLY A 122 -4.82 -2.65 4.67
CA GLY A 122 -3.57 -2.98 3.97
C GLY A 122 -3.77 -3.51 2.55
N GLY A 123 -2.66 -3.80 1.88
CA GLY A 123 -2.62 -4.20 0.48
C GLY A 123 -1.76 -3.25 -0.34
N LEU A 124 -2.16 -3.00 -1.59
CA LEU A 124 -1.45 -2.08 -2.48
C LEU A 124 -2.07 -0.68 -2.40
N ALA A 125 -1.28 0.30 -1.96
CA ALA A 125 -1.70 1.69 -1.82
C ALA A 125 -0.81 2.61 -2.67
N GLY A 126 -1.40 3.55 -3.41
CA GLY A 126 -0.65 4.45 -4.28
C GLY A 126 -1.54 4.99 -5.39
N TYR A 127 -1.01 5.11 -6.60
CA TYR A 127 -1.74 5.74 -7.69
C TYR A 127 -1.51 5.05 -9.04
N PHE A 128 -2.50 5.24 -9.90
CA PHE A 128 -2.42 5.10 -11.35
C PHE A 128 -2.55 6.52 -11.92
N GLY A 129 -1.46 7.02 -12.49
CA GLY A 129 -1.37 8.33 -13.11
C GLY A 129 -2.11 8.37 -14.43
N TYR A 130 -2.30 9.58 -14.97
CA TYR A 130 -3.08 9.81 -16.17
C TYR A 130 -2.63 8.96 -17.36
N ASP A 131 -1.32 8.84 -17.59
CA ASP A 131 -0.76 8.11 -18.72
C ASP A 131 -0.99 6.59 -18.65
N THR A 132 -1.47 6.06 -17.51
CA THR A 132 -1.96 4.67 -17.42
C THR A 132 -3.05 4.37 -18.45
N VAL A 133 -3.85 5.37 -18.85
CA VAL A 133 -4.91 5.21 -19.88
C VAL A 133 -4.34 4.66 -21.20
N ARG A 134 -3.07 4.95 -21.52
CA ARG A 134 -2.40 4.48 -22.74
C ARG A 134 -2.13 2.98 -22.73
N TYR A 135 -2.18 2.32 -21.58
CA TYR A 135 -2.09 0.86 -21.46
C TYR A 135 -3.41 0.17 -21.80
N ILE A 136 -4.52 0.92 -21.80
CA ILE A 136 -5.87 0.40 -22.01
C ILE A 136 -6.37 0.80 -23.40
N GLU A 137 -6.13 2.05 -23.81
CA GLU A 137 -6.62 2.62 -25.06
C GLU A 137 -5.53 2.67 -26.14
N HIS A 138 -5.49 1.66 -27.01
CA HIS A 138 -4.50 1.51 -28.08
C HIS A 138 -4.34 2.73 -29.00
N LYS A 139 -5.42 3.52 -29.21
CA LYS A 139 -5.34 4.74 -30.03
C LYS A 139 -4.41 5.80 -29.43
N LEU A 140 -4.31 5.85 -28.10
CA LEU A 140 -3.44 6.80 -27.39
C LEU A 140 -1.99 6.30 -27.28
N GLU A 141 -1.76 5.00 -27.50
CA GLU A 141 -0.42 4.41 -27.58
C GLU A 141 0.25 4.75 -28.92
N LEU A 142 -0.52 4.75 -30.02
CA LEU A 142 -0.02 4.93 -31.38
C LEU A 142 0.19 6.39 -31.79
N ASP A 143 -0.27 7.34 -30.98
CA ASP A 143 -0.14 8.77 -31.29
C ASP A 143 1.19 9.33 -30.79
N GLU A 144 2.22 9.26 -31.65
CA GLU A 144 3.55 9.83 -31.39
C GLU A 144 3.52 11.36 -31.18
N HIS A 145 2.53 12.07 -31.73
CA HIS A 145 2.35 13.51 -31.51
C HIS A 145 1.74 13.82 -30.13
N ALA A 146 1.06 12.85 -29.51
CA ALA A 146 0.52 12.94 -28.16
C ALA A 146 1.53 12.58 -27.06
N LEU A 147 2.72 12.06 -27.41
CA LEU A 147 3.82 11.85 -26.46
C LEU A 147 4.47 13.20 -26.13
N LYS A 148 3.77 13.99 -25.32
CA LYS A 148 4.35 15.16 -24.69
C LYS A 148 5.56 14.70 -23.87
N LYS A 149 6.64 15.47 -23.94
CA LYS A 149 7.82 15.24 -23.11
C LYS A 149 7.39 15.16 -21.65
N ASP A 150 7.78 14.08 -20.96
CA ASP A 150 7.60 13.99 -19.52
C ASP A 150 8.51 15.02 -18.82
N LEU A 151 7.87 15.99 -18.16
CA LEU A 151 8.55 17.07 -17.45
C LEU A 151 8.68 16.80 -15.96
N ILE A 152 7.91 15.86 -15.42
CA ILE A 152 7.77 15.62 -13.98
C ILE A 152 8.57 14.36 -13.57
N GLY A 153 8.70 13.38 -14.47
CA GLY A 153 9.49 12.17 -14.21
C GLY A 153 8.83 11.22 -13.22
N THR A 154 7.53 11.38 -12.96
CA THR A 154 6.78 10.50 -12.06
C THR A 154 6.45 9.18 -12.76
N PRO A 155 6.51 8.04 -12.08
CA PRO A 155 5.94 6.79 -12.59
C PRO A 155 4.50 6.95 -13.05
N ASP A 156 4.10 6.19 -14.06
CA ASP A 156 2.69 6.08 -14.45
C ASP A 156 1.90 5.32 -13.39
N ILE A 157 2.53 4.34 -12.75
CA ILE A 157 1.95 3.59 -11.64
C ILE A 157 2.99 3.50 -10.54
N LEU A 158 2.60 3.83 -9.31
CA LEU A 158 3.38 3.57 -8.11
C LEU A 158 2.45 3.00 -7.05
N LEU A 159 2.71 1.77 -6.63
CA LEU A 159 1.92 1.10 -5.60
C LEU A 159 2.84 0.53 -4.52
N MET A 160 2.65 1.00 -3.31
CA MET A 160 3.34 0.59 -2.10
C MET A 160 2.66 -0.65 -1.53
N LEU A 161 3.47 -1.63 -1.09
CA LEU A 161 2.98 -2.71 -0.24
C LEU A 161 2.77 -2.14 1.17
N SER A 162 1.52 -1.83 1.49
CA SER A 162 1.11 -1.36 2.81
C SER A 162 0.74 -2.56 3.67
N ASP A 163 1.73 -3.03 4.42
CA ASP A 163 1.62 -4.11 5.41
C ASP A 163 1.71 -3.60 6.87
N GLU A 164 2.05 -2.32 7.09
CA GLU A 164 2.01 -1.66 8.39
C GLU A 164 1.09 -0.44 8.35
N LEU A 165 0.09 -0.42 9.23
CA LEU A 165 -0.97 0.60 9.22
C LEU A 165 -1.37 1.04 10.62
N ALA A 166 -1.82 2.30 10.69
CA ALA A 166 -2.57 2.86 11.79
C ALA A 166 -3.92 3.35 11.26
N VAL A 167 -5.03 2.80 11.75
CA VAL A 167 -6.38 3.21 11.36
C VAL A 167 -7.10 3.84 12.55
N VAL A 168 -7.51 5.08 12.40
CA VAL A 168 -8.26 5.83 13.41
C VAL A 168 -9.74 5.68 13.11
N ASP A 169 -10.51 5.13 14.05
CA ASP A 169 -11.97 5.14 14.04
C ASP A 169 -12.46 6.36 14.83
N ASN A 170 -12.75 7.45 14.12
CA ASN A 170 -13.21 8.72 14.68
C ASN A 170 -14.57 8.60 15.41
N LEU A 171 -15.35 7.54 15.13
CA LEU A 171 -16.62 7.31 15.81
C LEU A 171 -16.42 6.67 17.19
N SER A 172 -15.54 5.69 17.30
CA SER A 172 -15.27 4.99 18.57
C SER A 172 -14.12 5.58 19.38
N GLY A 173 -13.35 6.52 18.80
CA GLY A 173 -12.16 7.09 19.42
C GLY A 173 -10.98 6.11 19.50
N LYS A 174 -10.99 5.07 18.66
CA LYS A 174 -10.01 3.99 18.72
C LYS A 174 -8.95 4.12 17.63
N LEU A 175 -7.74 3.72 17.97
CA LEU A 175 -6.63 3.49 17.05
C LEU A 175 -6.39 2.00 16.92
N HIS A 176 -6.40 1.52 15.68
CA HIS A 176 -6.05 0.16 15.32
C HIS A 176 -4.67 0.17 14.65
N LEU A 177 -3.70 -0.47 15.30
CA LEU A 177 -2.39 -0.75 14.70
C LEU A 177 -2.43 -2.14 14.08
N ILE A 178 -1.96 -2.25 12.85
CA ILE A 178 -2.06 -3.47 12.03
C ILE A 178 -0.70 -3.72 11.39
N VAL A 179 -0.16 -4.92 11.56
CA VAL A 179 1.08 -5.37 10.91
C VAL A 179 0.82 -6.71 10.25
N TYR A 180 1.06 -6.84 8.94
CA TYR A 180 1.00 -8.14 8.26
C TYR A 180 2.34 -8.84 8.34
N ALA A 181 2.42 -9.82 9.23
CA ALA A 181 3.58 -10.67 9.33
C ALA A 181 3.60 -11.70 8.20
N ASP A 182 4.82 -11.99 7.72
CA ASP A 182 5.09 -13.07 6.78
C ASP A 182 5.56 -14.29 7.57
N PRO A 183 4.78 -15.38 7.65
CA PRO A 183 5.12 -16.54 8.47
C PRO A 183 6.40 -17.27 8.01
N ALA A 184 6.93 -16.97 6.81
CA ALA A 184 8.22 -17.50 6.38
C ALA A 184 9.43 -16.72 6.94
N LYS A 185 9.21 -15.56 7.57
CA LYS A 185 10.30 -14.80 8.21
C LYS A 185 10.59 -15.35 9.63
N PRO A 186 11.87 -15.39 10.06
CA PRO A 186 12.22 -15.76 11.43
C PRO A 186 11.60 -14.78 12.44
N ASN A 187 11.08 -15.30 13.55
CA ASN A 187 10.44 -14.52 14.62
C ASN A 187 9.25 -13.66 14.15
N ALA A 188 8.53 -14.14 13.13
CA ALA A 188 7.26 -13.57 12.71
C ALA A 188 6.14 -13.79 13.74
#